data_AF-A0A7K4HFE6-F1
#
_entry.id   AF-A0A7K4HFE6-F1
#
_cell.length_a   1.000
_cell.length_b   1.000
_cell.length_c   1.000
_cell.angle_alpha   90.00
_cell.angle_beta   90.00
_cell.angle_gamma   90.00
#
_symmetry.space_group_name_H-M   'P 1'
#
loop_
_entity.id
_entity.type
_entity.pdbx_description
1 polymer ?
#
loop_
_entity_poly.entity_id
_entity_poly.type
_entity_poly.pdbx_seq_one_letter_code
_entity_poly.pdbx_strand_id
1 'polypeptide(L)'
;MTRKNITWFGFKITQKQSVFIFILSIIGLFITIFLLMTLVSSLMMSFMYYEPYYYPDNYIFQMIISMLPYILILTVAFFMCLYSLIQSRKIAKNYSDLINPVLESRPVPRYTEVKPTSIAQFCPNCGKVMKGNEKFCTNCGQEIRY
;
A
#
# COMPACT_ATOMS: atom_id res chain seq x y z
N MET A 1 -16.22 -22.13 1.71
CA MET A 1 -16.12 -20.78 1.12
C MET A 1 -14.93 -20.74 0.15
N THR A 2 -15.19 -20.74 -1.15
CA THR A 2 -14.16 -20.66 -2.19
C THR A 2 -13.55 -19.25 -2.21
N ARG A 3 -12.26 -19.13 -1.86
CA ARG A 3 -11.49 -17.87 -1.95
C ARG A 3 -11.57 -17.35 -3.38
N LYS A 4 -12.37 -16.31 -3.62
CA LYS A 4 -12.60 -15.71 -4.94
C LYS A 4 -11.30 -15.06 -5.40
N ASN A 5 -10.54 -15.76 -6.26
CA ASN A 5 -9.26 -15.28 -6.76
C ASN A 5 -9.52 -14.16 -7.78
N ILE A 6 -9.21 -12.92 -7.41
CA ILE A 6 -9.30 -11.77 -8.32
C ILE A 6 -8.12 -11.88 -9.30
N THR A 7 -8.42 -11.95 -10.60
CA THR A 7 -7.42 -12.02 -11.66
C THR A 7 -7.30 -10.67 -12.36
N TRP A 8 -6.07 -10.23 -12.61
CA TRP A 8 -5.74 -9.02 -13.38
C TRP A 8 -4.81 -9.44 -14.51
N PHE A 9 -5.22 -9.21 -15.77
CA PHE A 9 -4.54 -9.76 -16.96
C PHE A 9 -4.28 -11.29 -16.89
N GLY A 10 -5.19 -12.06 -16.28
CA GLY A 10 -5.06 -13.51 -16.12
C GLY A 10 -4.14 -13.95 -14.98
N PHE A 11 -3.40 -13.03 -14.34
CA PHE A 11 -2.57 -13.33 -13.17
C PHE A 11 -3.36 -13.16 -11.87
N LYS A 12 -3.14 -14.07 -10.91
CA LYS A 12 -3.71 -13.96 -9.56
C LYS A 12 -2.95 -12.90 -8.78
N ILE A 13 -3.58 -11.77 -8.48
CA ILE A 13 -2.95 -10.67 -7.74
C ILE A 13 -3.31 -10.75 -6.26
N THR A 14 -2.31 -10.57 -5.40
CA THR A 14 -2.47 -10.44 -3.95
C THR A 14 -2.62 -8.98 -3.54
N GLN A 15 -3.24 -8.73 -2.37
CA GLN A 15 -3.48 -7.38 -1.83
C GLN A 15 -2.20 -6.52 -1.73
N LYS A 16 -1.04 -7.13 -1.44
CA LYS A 16 0.25 -6.41 -1.40
C LYS A 16 0.73 -6.00 -2.80
N GLN A 17 0.53 -6.86 -3.80
CA GLN A 17 0.94 -6.60 -5.18
C GLN A 17 0.11 -5.47 -5.83
N SER A 18 -1.19 -5.35 -5.50
CA SER A 18 -2.01 -4.25 -6.03
C SER A 18 -1.58 -2.88 -5.48
N VAL A 19 -1.08 -2.81 -4.25
CA VAL A 19 -0.55 -1.55 -3.67
C VAL A 19 0.73 -1.13 -4.36
N PHE A 20 1.61 -2.09 -4.67
CA PHE A 20 2.84 -1.82 -5.40
C PHE A 20 2.56 -1.26 -6.82
N ILE A 21 1.62 -1.86 -7.54
CA ILE A 21 1.19 -1.37 -8.87
C ILE A 21 0.59 0.04 -8.79
N PHE A 22 -0.17 0.33 -7.73
CA PHE A 22 -0.72 1.67 -7.51
C PHE A 22 0.37 2.73 -7.31
N ILE A 23 1.36 2.45 -6.47
CA ILE A 23 2.50 3.36 -6.25
C ILE A 23 3.28 3.57 -7.56
N LEU A 24 3.58 2.49 -8.28
CA LEU A 24 4.27 2.56 -9.57
C LEU A 24 3.50 3.41 -10.59
N SER A 25 2.17 3.29 -10.62
CA SER A 25 1.32 4.06 -11.53
C SER A 25 1.29 5.55 -11.18
N ILE A 26 1.33 5.91 -9.89
CA ILE A 26 1.44 7.32 -9.46
C ILE A 26 2.78 7.90 -9.89
N ILE A 27 3.88 7.19 -9.62
CA ILE A 27 5.22 7.63 -10.02
C ILE A 27 5.29 7.78 -11.54
N GLY A 28 4.77 6.80 -12.28
CA GLY A 28 4.66 6.84 -13.73
C GLY A 28 3.87 8.05 -14.23
N LEU A 29 2.76 8.39 -13.58
CA LEU A 29 1.97 9.58 -13.91
C LEU A 29 2.81 10.86 -13.75
N PHE A 30 3.50 11.03 -12.61
CA PHE A 30 4.39 12.19 -12.40
C PHE A 30 5.47 12.29 -13.48
N ILE A 31 6.12 11.17 -13.83
CA ILE A 31 7.13 11.12 -14.88
C ILE A 31 6.51 11.52 -16.23
N THR A 32 5.35 10.97 -16.59
CA THR A 32 4.69 11.30 -17.86
C THR A 32 4.31 12.79 -17.95
N ILE A 33 3.83 13.38 -16.86
CA ILE A 33 3.53 14.83 -16.81
C ILE A 33 4.81 15.65 -16.98
N PHE A 34 5.89 15.29 -16.29
CA PHE A 34 7.17 15.99 -16.40
C PHE A 34 7.75 15.93 -17.82
N LEU A 35 7.71 14.77 -18.46
CA LEU A 35 8.13 14.60 -19.85
C LEU A 35 7.27 15.43 -20.81
N LEU A 36 5.95 15.49 -20.58
CA LEU A 36 5.04 16.31 -21.38
C LEU A 36 5.36 17.81 -21.21
N MET A 37 5.64 18.27 -19.99
CA MET A 37 6.07 19.65 -19.75
C MET A 37 7.38 19.98 -20.46
N THR A 38 8.33 19.04 -20.49
CA THR A 38 9.61 19.18 -21.21
C THR A 38 9.41 19.26 -22.72
N LEU A 39 8.49 18.46 -23.26
CA LEU A 39 8.17 18.50 -24.68
C LEU A 39 7.48 19.81 -25.08
N VAL A 40 6.54 20.29 -24.24
CA VAL A 40 5.86 21.57 -24.45
C VAL A 40 6.83 22.75 -24.36
N SER A 41 7.79 22.74 -23.41
CA SER A 41 8.77 23.83 -23.31
C SER A 41 9.72 23.88 -24.52
N SER A 42 10.16 22.72 -25.02
CA SER A 42 10.96 22.62 -26.24
C SER A 42 10.19 23.17 -27.45
N LEU A 43 8.90 22.83 -27.56
CA LEU A 43 8.03 23.32 -28.62
C LEU A 43 7.82 24.84 -28.52
N MET A 44 7.56 25.37 -27.32
CA MET A 44 7.44 26.82 -27.09
C MET A 44 8.70 27.59 -27.46
N MET A 45 9.89 27.09 -27.09
CA MET A 45 11.16 27.69 -27.51
C MET A 45 11.28 27.67 -29.03
N SER A 46 10.97 26.56 -29.69
CA SER A 46 11.04 26.50 -31.15
C SER A 46 10.11 27.49 -31.85
N PHE A 47 8.94 27.80 -31.27
CA PHE A 47 8.04 28.83 -31.80
C PHE A 47 8.54 30.25 -31.48
N MET A 48 9.09 30.48 -30.30
CA MET A 48 9.59 31.80 -29.88
C MET A 48 10.79 32.26 -30.72
N TYR A 49 11.69 31.34 -31.10
CA TYR A 49 12.89 31.64 -31.89
C TYR A 49 12.70 31.38 -33.40
N TYR A 50 11.45 31.24 -33.86
CA TYR A 50 11.18 31.00 -35.28
C TYR A 50 11.32 32.30 -36.08
N GLU A 51 12.34 32.37 -36.94
CA GLU A 51 12.54 33.48 -37.88
C GLU A 51 12.06 33.10 -39.28
N PRO A 52 10.97 33.70 -39.79
CA PRO A 52 10.38 33.32 -41.08
C PRO A 52 11.29 33.48 -42.30
N TYR A 53 12.34 34.32 -42.21
CA TYR A 53 13.24 34.59 -43.32
C TYR A 53 14.25 33.47 -43.57
N TYR A 54 14.56 32.68 -42.54
CA TYR A 54 15.61 31.67 -42.59
C TYR A 54 15.07 30.25 -42.82
N TYR A 55 13.81 30.00 -42.44
CA TYR A 55 13.22 28.66 -42.48
C TYR A 55 12.24 28.52 -43.64
N PRO A 56 12.26 27.36 -44.34
CA PRO A 56 11.29 27.08 -45.38
C PRO A 56 9.87 26.97 -44.81
N ASP A 57 8.86 27.30 -45.63
CA ASP A 57 7.45 27.36 -45.22
C ASP A 57 6.92 26.07 -44.57
N ASN A 58 7.51 24.91 -44.91
CA ASN A 58 7.11 23.60 -44.39
C ASN A 58 7.83 23.18 -43.10
N TYR A 59 8.77 23.97 -42.57
CA TYR A 59 9.57 23.62 -41.40
C TYR A 59 8.72 23.31 -40.17
N ILE A 60 7.76 24.20 -39.86
CA ILE A 60 6.85 24.04 -38.72
C ILE A 60 6.02 22.75 -38.85
N PHE A 61 5.53 22.45 -40.06
CA PHE A 61 4.74 21.25 -40.31
C PHE A 61 5.58 19.98 -40.12
N GLN A 62 6.81 19.96 -40.62
CA GLN A 62 7.75 18.85 -40.45
C GLN A 62 8.14 18.66 -38.97
N MET A 63 8.35 19.75 -38.22
CA MET A 63 8.60 19.71 -36.79
C MET A 63 7.43 19.08 -36.01
N ILE A 64 6.19 19.48 -36.31
CA ILE A 64 4.99 18.92 -35.68
C ILE A 64 4.87 17.42 -35.98
N ILE A 65 5.11 17.01 -37.23
CA ILE A 65 5.08 15.59 -37.62
C ILE A 65 6.14 14.80 -36.87
N SER A 66 7.35 15.34 -36.72
CA SER A 66 8.43 14.68 -35.96
C SER A 66 8.10 14.52 -34.48
N MET A 67 7.30 15.42 -33.90
CA MET A 67 6.90 15.39 -32.49
C MET A 67 5.66 14.52 -32.23
N LEU A 68 4.81 14.32 -33.24
CA LEU A 68 3.59 13.53 -33.18
C LEU A 68 3.75 12.13 -32.54
N PRO A 69 4.74 11.29 -32.92
CA PRO A 69 4.89 9.96 -32.33
C PRO A 69 5.18 10.01 -30.82
N TYR A 70 5.96 10.99 -30.36
CA TYR A 70 6.24 11.16 -28.93
C TYR A 70 4.97 11.51 -28.16
N ILE A 71 4.13 12.40 -28.70
CA ILE A 71 2.85 12.77 -28.10
C ILE A 71 1.91 11.54 -28.04
N LEU A 72 1.84 10.74 -29.11
CA LEU A 72 1.05 9.51 -29.13
C LEU A 72 1.52 8.51 -28.06
N ILE A 73 2.83 8.30 -27.92
CA ILE A 73 3.37 7.40 -26.90
C ILE A 73 3.05 7.92 -25.49
N LEU A 74 3.24 9.21 -25.23
CA LEU A 74 2.96 9.81 -23.93
C LEU A 74 1.47 9.76 -23.56
N THR A 75 0.58 10.00 -24.53
CA THR A 75 -0.87 9.88 -24.30
C THR A 75 -1.28 8.45 -23.98
N VAL A 76 -0.79 7.47 -24.73
CA VAL A 76 -1.05 6.05 -24.44
C VAL A 76 -0.52 5.68 -23.06
N ALA A 77 0.71 6.09 -22.71
CA ALA A 77 1.29 5.85 -21.39
C ALA A 77 0.44 6.49 -20.27
N PHE A 78 -0.03 7.72 -20.47
CA PHE A 78 -0.89 8.41 -19.53
C PHE A 78 -2.22 7.67 -19.32
N PHE A 79 -2.90 7.27 -20.40
CA PHE A 79 -4.14 6.49 -20.31
C PHE A 79 -3.92 5.12 -19.66
N MET A 80 -2.80 4.45 -19.93
CA MET A 80 -2.43 3.19 -19.26
C MET A 80 -2.20 3.37 -17.76
N CYS A 81 -1.53 4.45 -17.34
CA CYS A 81 -1.37 4.81 -15.93
C CYS A 81 -2.74 5.08 -15.27
N LEU A 82 -3.59 5.88 -15.91
CA LEU A 82 -4.95 6.16 -15.42
C LEU A 82 -5.79 4.89 -15.30
N TYR A 83 -5.75 4.03 -16.32
CA TYR A 83 -6.44 2.74 -16.31
C TYR A 83 -5.97 1.87 -15.13
N SER A 84 -4.65 1.84 -14.89
CA SER A 84 -4.06 1.10 -13.78
C SER A 84 -4.51 1.65 -12.42
N LEU A 85 -4.63 2.97 -12.27
CA LEU A 85 -5.16 3.60 -11.05
C LEU A 85 -6.65 3.33 -10.83
N ILE A 86 -7.47 3.39 -11.89
CA ILE A 86 -8.91 3.12 -11.80
C ILE A 86 -9.12 1.65 -11.38
N GLN A 87 -8.36 0.74 -11.98
CA GLN A 87 -8.48 -0.67 -11.72
C GLN A 87 -7.98 -1.05 -10.32
N SER A 88 -6.88 -0.47 -9.84
CA SER A 88 -6.41 -0.69 -8.47
C SER A 88 -7.45 -0.25 -7.44
N ARG A 89 -8.17 0.85 -7.70
CA ARG A 89 -9.23 1.36 -6.83
C ARG A 89 -10.44 0.42 -6.79
N LYS A 90 -10.85 -0.14 -7.94
CA LYS A 90 -11.90 -1.18 -8.00
C LYS A 90 -11.52 -2.42 -7.18
N ILE A 91 -10.26 -2.85 -7.26
CA ILE A 91 -9.74 -3.99 -6.50
C ILE A 91 -9.76 -3.71 -4.99
N ALA A 92 -9.31 -2.51 -4.57
CA ALA A 92 -9.32 -2.12 -3.16
C ALA A 92 -10.74 -2.16 -2.54
N LYS A 93 -11.75 -1.67 -3.29
CA LYS A 93 -13.16 -1.73 -2.86
C LYS A 93 -13.65 -3.18 -2.73
N ASN A 94 -13.34 -4.04 -3.69
CA ASN A 94 -13.73 -5.45 -3.59
C ASN A 94 -13.10 -6.15 -2.38
N TYR A 95 -11.86 -5.80 -2.00
CA TYR A 95 -11.24 -6.33 -0.78
C TYR A 95 -11.92 -5.81 0.49
N SER A 96 -12.28 -4.52 0.57
CA SER A 96 -13.02 -3.99 1.73
C SER A 96 -14.37 -4.68 1.91
N ASP A 97 -15.08 -4.92 0.81
CA ASP A 97 -16.38 -5.60 0.84
C ASP A 97 -16.27 -7.08 1.27
N LEU A 98 -15.16 -7.75 0.94
CA LEU A 98 -14.87 -9.12 1.39
C LEU A 98 -14.47 -9.22 2.87
N ILE A 99 -13.88 -8.17 3.44
CA ILE A 99 -13.40 -8.15 4.83
C ILE A 99 -14.55 -7.91 5.83
N ASN A 100 -15.51 -7.03 5.50
CA ASN A 100 -16.67 -6.74 6.36
C ASN A 100 -17.40 -7.99 6.90
N PRO A 101 -17.84 -8.95 6.06
CA PRO A 101 -18.55 -10.14 6.56
C PRO A 101 -17.64 -11.12 7.33
N VAL A 102 -16.32 -11.07 7.13
CA VAL A 102 -15.36 -11.90 7.88
C VAL A 102 -15.10 -11.34 9.28
N LEU A 103 -15.13 -10.02 9.46
CA LEU A 103 -15.05 -9.42 10.79
C LEU A 103 -16.31 -9.71 11.62
N GLU A 104 -17.47 -9.66 10.97
CA GLU A 104 -18.78 -9.84 11.61
C GLU A 104 -19.05 -11.29 12.01
N SER A 105 -18.43 -12.26 11.33
CA SER A 105 -18.50 -13.69 11.64
C SER A 105 -17.41 -14.21 12.58
N ARG A 106 -16.37 -13.40 12.88
CA ARG A 106 -15.39 -13.77 13.89
C ARG A 106 -15.97 -13.45 15.28
N PRO A 107 -16.10 -14.43 16.18
CA PRO A 107 -16.47 -14.11 17.56
C PRO A 107 -15.44 -13.15 18.11
N VAL A 108 -15.89 -11.97 18.54
CA VAL A 108 -15.06 -10.99 19.24
C VAL A 108 -14.38 -11.73 20.39
N PRO A 109 -13.03 -11.75 20.49
CA PRO A 109 -12.38 -12.35 21.64
C PRO A 109 -12.90 -11.61 22.87
N ARG A 110 -13.72 -12.31 23.66
CA ARG A 110 -14.24 -11.85 24.94
C ARG A 110 -13.01 -11.64 25.81
N TYR A 111 -12.59 -10.39 25.97
CA TYR A 111 -11.64 -10.01 27.00
C TYR A 111 -12.31 -10.34 28.34
N THR A 112 -12.05 -11.55 28.84
CA THR A 112 -12.29 -11.85 30.24
C THR A 112 -11.37 -10.92 31.02
N GLU A 113 -11.96 -9.93 31.68
CA GLU A 113 -11.31 -9.22 32.78
C GLU A 113 -10.80 -10.26 33.76
N VAL A 114 -9.49 -10.51 33.71
CA VAL A 114 -8.81 -11.31 34.73
C VAL A 114 -8.77 -10.45 35.97
N LYS A 115 -9.76 -10.64 36.85
CA LYS A 115 -9.74 -10.16 38.23
C LYS A 115 -8.37 -10.51 38.82
N PRO A 116 -7.57 -9.55 39.33
CA PRO A 116 -6.23 -9.84 39.86
C PRO A 116 -6.40 -10.69 41.10
N THR A 117 -6.29 -12.00 40.91
CA THR A 117 -6.43 -12.98 41.98
C THR A 117 -5.02 -13.28 42.47
N SER A 118 -4.71 -12.73 43.65
CA SER A 118 -3.58 -13.04 44.53
C SER A 118 -2.21 -13.18 43.88
N ILE A 119 -1.30 -12.25 44.21
CA ILE A 119 0.13 -12.35 43.91
C ILE A 119 0.64 -13.71 44.44
N ALA A 120 0.93 -14.62 43.53
CA ALA A 120 1.60 -15.87 43.85
C ALA A 120 2.99 -15.53 44.40
N GLN A 121 3.21 -15.77 45.69
CA GLN A 121 4.51 -15.55 46.32
C GLN A 121 5.34 -16.82 46.17
N PHE A 122 6.65 -16.70 45.94
CA PHE A 122 7.54 -17.86 45.85
C PHE A 122 8.32 -18.00 47.15
N CYS A 123 8.47 -19.23 47.65
CA CYS A 123 9.29 -19.48 48.84
C CYS A 123 10.77 -19.19 48.53
N PRO A 124 11.48 -18.35 49.31
CA PRO A 124 12.89 -18.03 49.05
C PRO A 124 13.85 -19.20 49.28
N ASN A 125 13.44 -20.22 50.04
CA ASN A 125 14.28 -21.41 50.28
C ASN A 125 14.09 -22.49 49.19
N CYS A 126 12.85 -22.87 48.86
CA CYS A 126 12.59 -23.99 47.94
C CYS A 126 12.06 -23.59 46.56
N GLY A 127 11.77 -22.30 46.32
CA GLY A 127 11.28 -21.80 45.04
C GLY A 127 9.84 -22.20 44.68
N LYS A 128 9.12 -22.89 45.57
CA LYS A 128 7.74 -23.32 45.30
C LYS A 128 6.76 -22.16 45.41
N VAL A 129 5.75 -22.17 44.54
CA VAL A 129 4.63 -21.21 44.56
C VAL A 129 3.79 -21.42 45.82
N MET A 130 3.64 -20.35 46.58
CA MET A 130 2.86 -20.24 47.80
C MET A 130 1.62 -19.37 47.53
N LYS A 131 0.48 -19.74 48.12
CA LYS A 131 -0.68 -18.85 48.17
C LYS A 131 -0.38 -17.79 49.23
N GLY A 132 -0.31 -16.53 48.82
CA GLY A 132 0.06 -15.42 49.70
C GLY A 132 -0.83 -15.43 50.95
N ASN A 133 -0.18 -15.52 52.13
CA ASN A 133 -0.69 -15.52 53.52
C ASN A 133 -0.35 -16.77 54.36
N GLU A 134 0.40 -17.75 53.84
CA GLU A 134 0.86 -18.89 54.64
C GLU A 134 2.13 -18.54 55.46
N LYS A 135 2.05 -18.65 56.79
CA LYS A 135 3.18 -18.36 57.72
C LYS A 135 4.35 -19.34 57.58
N PHE A 136 4.11 -20.52 57.01
CA PHE A 136 5.10 -21.57 56.83
C PHE A 136 4.97 -22.18 55.44
N CYS A 137 6.09 -22.52 54.80
CA CYS A 137 6.07 -23.25 53.55
C CYS A 137 5.60 -24.69 53.75
N THR A 138 4.51 -25.07 53.09
CA THR A 138 3.97 -26.45 53.11
C THR A 138 4.91 -27.49 52.50
N ASN A 139 5.97 -27.07 51.80
CA ASN A 139 6.92 -27.96 51.15
C ASN A 139 8.24 -28.15 51.90
N CYS A 140 8.80 -27.08 52.46
CA CYS A 140 10.10 -27.14 53.15
C CYS A 140 10.01 -26.82 54.66
N GLY A 141 8.82 -26.48 55.17
CA GLY A 141 8.60 -26.20 56.59
C GLY A 141 9.14 -24.85 57.08
N GLN A 142 9.74 -24.04 56.20
CA GLN A 142 10.36 -22.78 56.60
C GLN A 142 9.32 -21.70 56.92
N GLU A 143 9.53 -21.00 58.04
CA GLU A 143 8.75 -19.81 58.44
C GLU A 143 9.03 -18.66 57.46
N ILE A 144 7.97 -18.09 56.89
CA ILE A 144 8.04 -16.93 55.99
C ILE A 144 7.77 -15.68 56.82
N ARG A 145 8.85 -15.03 57.28
CA ARG A 145 8.78 -13.72 57.92
C ARG A 145 8.75 -12.64 56.84
N TYR A 146 7.72 -11.80 56.87
CA TYR A 146 7.56 -10.62 56.03
C TYR A 146 8.47 -9.49 56.51
#